data_AF-A0A1H2HAT5-F1
#
_entry.id   AF-A0A1H2HAT5-F1
#
_cell.length_a   1.000
_cell.length_b   1.000
_cell.length_c   1.000
_cell.angle_alpha   90.00
_cell.angle_beta   90.00
_cell.angle_gamma   90.00
#
_symmetry.space_group_name_H-M   'P 1'
#
loop_
_entity.id
_entity.type
_entity.pdbx_description
1 polymer ?
#
loop_
_entity_poly.entity_id
_entity_poly.type
_entity_poly.pdbx_seq_one_letter_code
_entity_poly.pdbx_strand_id
1 'polypeptide(L)'
;MSSDLTHPVETTNYVVTTTEIEKVGNAVLEWAGNRCPGGIVHGPQRTGKSRAIRFLSAALRKVWPKLFVVHFPCKSYQTRSESAFFSDLLKAAGHSLFDSGNIAKKRDRLTEFLADKALSAGEDRIVIFADDAQRLSDTHYEWLMDIQNELQLRNVSLITILVGQPNLLEMRTMFSKSKQKQIVGRFMVHVIDFHGLRSAKDVKRCLKSFDEETEHPPGSGRSYPCHYFPAAWKKGWRLSSLSDPLWEAIGEAAREGGIKRVKEVPMQYFCRVIENILRRHGPPSSAEPNITHLMLKDAVNRSGLIDALAFE
;
A
#
# COMPACT_ATOMS: atom_id res chain seq x y z
N MET A 1 27.58 12.75 -18.14
CA MET A 1 27.48 11.28 -18.03
C MET A 1 26.14 10.96 -17.40
N SER A 2 25.10 10.73 -18.20
CA SER A 2 23.81 10.28 -17.65
C SER A 2 24.00 8.84 -17.19
N SER A 3 23.92 8.60 -15.89
CA SER A 3 23.72 7.24 -15.39
C SER A 3 22.51 6.65 -16.09
N ASP A 4 22.68 5.54 -16.80
CA ASP A 4 21.56 4.73 -17.27
C ASP A 4 20.70 4.39 -16.05
N LEU A 5 19.62 5.13 -15.84
CA LEU A 5 18.65 4.84 -14.80
C LEU A 5 17.97 3.54 -15.21
N THR A 6 18.35 2.44 -14.55
CA THR A 6 17.73 1.13 -14.70
C THR A 6 16.21 1.27 -14.69
N HIS A 7 15.55 0.79 -15.74
CA HIS A 7 14.11 0.97 -15.92
C HIS A 7 13.32 0.44 -14.71
N PRO A 8 12.27 1.13 -14.19
CA PRO A 8 11.57 0.72 -12.98
C PRO A 8 10.96 -0.68 -13.04
N VAL A 9 10.54 -1.13 -14.23
CA VAL A 9 10.11 -2.51 -14.48
C VAL A 9 11.20 -3.52 -14.12
N GLU A 10 12.49 -3.21 -14.31
CA GLU A 10 13.61 -4.09 -13.97
C GLU A 10 13.85 -4.18 -12.45
N THR A 11 13.68 -3.07 -11.74
CA THR A 11 13.91 -2.97 -10.30
C THR A 11 12.66 -3.26 -9.45
N THR A 12 11.49 -3.40 -10.08
CA THR A 12 10.17 -3.53 -9.45
C THR A 12 9.77 -2.34 -8.57
N ASN A 13 10.51 -1.24 -8.63
CA ASN A 13 10.32 -0.04 -7.82
C ASN A 13 9.41 0.95 -8.53
N TYR A 14 8.12 0.62 -8.58
CA TYR A 14 7.07 1.47 -9.11
C TYR A 14 5.76 1.24 -8.35
N VAL A 15 4.83 2.18 -8.49
CA VAL A 15 3.48 2.08 -7.96
C VAL A 15 2.52 2.21 -9.13
N VAL A 16 1.53 1.32 -9.16
CA VAL A 16 0.39 1.39 -10.09
C VAL A 16 -0.88 1.51 -9.28
N THR A 17 -1.82 2.28 -9.80
CA THR A 17 -3.12 2.48 -9.16
C THR A 17 -4.05 1.32 -9.46
N THR A 18 -4.89 0.99 -8.49
CA THR A 18 -5.94 -0.01 -8.61
C THR A 18 -7.26 0.60 -8.13
N THR A 19 -8.38 -0.01 -8.55
CA THR A 19 -9.72 0.38 -8.08
C THR A 19 -9.79 0.40 -6.55
N GLU A 20 -9.16 -0.58 -5.89
CA GLU A 20 -9.16 -0.65 -4.42
C GLU A 20 -8.30 0.43 -3.77
N ILE A 21 -7.18 0.83 -4.37
CA ILE A 21 -6.39 1.97 -3.88
C ILE A 21 -7.21 3.26 -3.95
N GLU A 22 -7.99 3.47 -5.01
CA GLU A 22 -8.88 4.64 -5.16
C GLU A 22 -9.99 4.63 -4.10
N LYS A 23 -10.66 3.48 -3.92
CA LYS A 23 -11.73 3.30 -2.94
C LYS A 23 -11.23 3.52 -1.50
N VAL A 24 -10.09 2.92 -1.14
CA VAL A 24 -9.46 3.18 0.16
C VAL A 24 -8.97 4.61 0.27
N GLY A 25 -8.47 5.20 -0.83
CA GLY A 25 -8.12 6.62 -0.92
C GLY A 25 -9.27 7.54 -0.51
N ASN A 26 -10.45 7.33 -1.09
CA ASN A 26 -11.64 8.11 -0.77
C ASN A 26 -12.04 7.98 0.70
N ALA A 27 -12.06 6.75 1.23
CA ALA A 27 -12.38 6.52 2.64
C ALA A 27 -11.36 7.17 3.59
N VAL A 28 -10.06 7.06 3.29
CA VAL A 28 -8.99 7.67 4.09
C VAL A 28 -9.04 9.19 4.04
N LEU A 29 -9.33 9.78 2.87
CA LEU A 29 -9.55 11.22 2.73
C LEU A 29 -10.76 11.67 3.56
N GLU A 30 -11.85 10.93 3.53
CA GLU A 30 -13.04 11.20 4.36
C GLU A 30 -12.72 11.13 5.85
N TRP A 31 -12.04 10.07 6.31
CA TRP A 31 -11.66 9.92 7.72
C TRP A 31 -10.73 11.04 8.20
N ALA A 32 -9.74 11.42 7.38
CA ALA A 32 -8.83 12.51 7.69
C ALA A 32 -9.51 13.89 7.65
N GLY A 33 -10.48 14.08 6.74
CA GLY A 33 -11.28 15.30 6.65
C GLY A 33 -12.21 15.47 7.86
N ASN A 34 -12.85 14.40 8.28
CA ASN A 34 -13.78 14.37 9.42
C ASN A 34 -13.08 14.25 10.78
N ARG A 35 -11.74 14.20 10.82
CA ARG A 35 -10.94 14.02 12.04
C ARG A 35 -11.33 12.76 12.81
N CYS A 36 -11.68 11.70 12.09
CA CYS A 36 -11.94 10.40 12.72
C CYS A 36 -10.67 9.96 13.46
N PRO A 37 -10.74 9.49 14.73
CA PRO A 37 -9.53 9.15 15.48
C PRO A 37 -8.74 7.98 14.87
N GLY A 38 -9.38 7.14 14.06
CA GLY A 38 -8.72 6.07 13.34
C GLY A 38 -9.66 5.18 12.52
N GLY A 39 -9.07 4.20 11.84
CA GLY A 39 -9.79 3.21 11.04
C GLY A 39 -8.89 2.06 10.62
N ILE A 40 -9.50 0.94 10.21
CA ILE A 40 -8.82 -0.27 9.76
C ILE A 40 -8.88 -0.37 8.24
N VAL A 41 -7.72 -0.57 7.62
CA VAL A 41 -7.57 -1.07 6.24
C VAL A 41 -6.97 -2.47 6.33
N HIS A 42 -7.77 -3.51 6.08
CA HIS A 42 -7.29 -4.89 6.18
C HIS A 42 -7.32 -5.59 4.82
N GLY A 43 -6.45 -6.57 4.63
CA GLY A 43 -6.44 -7.37 3.40
C GLY A 43 -5.43 -8.52 3.47
N PRO A 44 -5.54 -9.52 2.58
CA PRO A 44 -4.55 -10.60 2.47
C PRO A 44 -3.11 -10.09 2.28
N GLN A 45 -2.11 -10.93 2.57
CA GLN A 45 -0.72 -10.57 2.32
C GLN A 45 -0.48 -10.32 0.83
N ARG A 46 0.54 -9.52 0.49
CA ARG A 46 0.98 -9.30 -0.91
C ARG A 46 -0.05 -8.64 -1.85
N THR A 47 -1.17 -8.13 -1.31
CA THR A 47 -2.13 -7.31 -2.07
C THR A 47 -1.63 -5.90 -2.39
N GLY A 48 -0.50 -5.48 -1.80
CA GLY A 48 0.11 -4.18 -2.08
C GLY A 48 -0.18 -3.08 -1.05
N LYS A 49 -0.69 -3.42 0.14
CA LYS A 49 -1.01 -2.47 1.22
C LYS A 49 0.13 -1.48 1.54
N SER A 50 1.37 -1.92 1.69
CA SER A 50 2.50 -1.01 1.97
C SER A 50 2.79 -0.06 0.80
N ARG A 51 2.57 -0.48 -0.46
CA ARG A 51 2.64 0.41 -1.63
C ARG A 51 1.45 1.38 -1.64
N ALA A 52 0.27 0.91 -1.26
CA ALA A 52 -0.92 1.75 -1.11
C ALA A 52 -0.70 2.86 -0.07
N ILE A 53 -0.06 2.60 1.07
CA ILE A 53 0.29 3.64 2.06
C ILE A 53 1.08 4.79 1.41
N ARG A 54 2.04 4.50 0.51
CA ARG A 54 2.81 5.53 -0.19
C ARG A 54 1.91 6.37 -1.10
N PHE A 55 1.02 5.73 -1.85
CA PHE A 55 0.04 6.42 -2.70
C PHE A 55 -0.92 7.28 -1.88
N LEU A 56 -1.51 6.71 -0.82
CA LEU A 56 -2.43 7.39 0.09
C LEU A 56 -1.77 8.59 0.77
N SER A 57 -0.50 8.44 1.19
CA SER A 57 0.28 9.54 1.76
C SER A 57 0.48 10.69 0.76
N ALA A 58 0.72 10.37 -0.52
CA ALA A 58 0.84 11.37 -1.57
C ALA A 58 -0.53 12.03 -1.87
N ALA A 59 -1.61 11.25 -1.92
CA ALA A 59 -2.97 11.75 -2.13
C ALA A 59 -3.41 12.69 -1.00
N LEU A 60 -3.15 12.31 0.25
CA LEU A 60 -3.39 13.16 1.43
C LEU A 60 -2.65 14.49 1.34
N ARG A 61 -1.36 14.47 0.97
CA ARG A 61 -0.58 15.71 0.78
C ARG A 61 -0.99 16.50 -0.45
N LYS A 62 -1.59 15.87 -1.47
CA LYS A 62 -2.14 16.61 -2.62
C LYS A 62 -3.37 17.44 -2.20
N VAL A 63 -4.21 16.90 -1.31
CA VAL A 63 -5.40 17.60 -0.79
C VAL A 63 -5.04 18.58 0.31
N TRP A 64 -4.16 18.19 1.23
CA TRP A 64 -3.65 19.00 2.34
C TRP A 64 -2.11 19.05 2.28
N PRO A 65 -1.52 20.00 1.52
CA PRO A 65 -0.07 20.09 1.30
C PRO A 65 0.79 20.16 2.54
N LYS A 66 0.22 20.64 3.65
CA LYS A 66 0.91 20.85 4.92
C LYS A 66 0.69 19.70 5.91
N LEU A 67 -0.18 18.74 5.59
CA LEU A 67 -0.52 17.63 6.47
C LEU A 67 0.71 16.76 6.75
N PHE A 68 1.00 16.59 8.04
CA PHE A 68 2.06 15.69 8.47
C PHE A 68 1.55 14.24 8.45
N VAL A 69 2.14 13.43 7.56
CA VAL A 69 1.78 12.02 7.37
C VAL A 69 2.99 11.15 7.68
N VAL A 70 2.81 10.20 8.60
CA VAL A 70 3.84 9.25 9.07
C VAL A 70 3.49 7.84 8.62
N HIS A 71 4.47 7.13 8.05
CA HIS A 71 4.38 5.68 7.83
C HIS A 71 5.12 4.99 8.96
N PHE A 72 4.39 4.26 9.81
CA PHE A 72 4.90 3.57 10.99
C PHE A 72 4.87 2.06 10.79
N PRO A 73 6.01 1.40 10.47
CA PRO A 73 6.08 -0.05 10.34
C PRO A 73 6.08 -0.71 11.72
N CYS A 74 5.02 -1.47 12.02
CA CYS A 74 4.88 -2.15 13.31
C CYS A 74 5.79 -3.38 13.37
N LYS A 75 6.57 -3.49 14.44
CA LYS A 75 7.49 -4.61 14.68
C LYS A 75 6.98 -5.51 15.77
N SER A 76 7.28 -6.81 15.63
CA SER A 76 7.13 -7.77 16.72
C SER A 76 8.39 -7.75 17.58
N TYR A 77 8.23 -7.52 18.87
CA TYR A 77 9.33 -7.59 19.85
C TYR A 77 9.20 -8.87 20.69
N GLN A 78 10.34 -9.54 20.97
CA GLN A 78 10.36 -10.64 21.95
C GLN A 78 10.10 -10.12 23.38
N THR A 79 10.58 -8.93 23.69
CA THR A 79 10.31 -8.19 24.95
C THR A 79 9.65 -6.85 24.63
N ARG A 80 8.44 -6.67 25.17
CA ARG A 80 7.61 -5.46 24.97
C ARG A 80 8.25 -4.29 25.72
N SER A 81 8.95 -3.42 25.00
CA SER A 81 9.63 -2.26 25.58
C SER A 81 8.96 -0.98 25.11
N GLU A 82 8.43 -0.22 26.07
CA GLU A 82 7.91 1.13 25.85
C GLU A 82 8.96 2.03 25.17
N SER A 83 10.21 1.94 25.63
CA SER A 83 11.35 2.64 25.02
C SER A 83 11.46 2.31 23.53
N ALA A 84 11.34 1.03 23.16
CA ALA A 84 11.47 0.60 21.78
C ALA A 84 10.31 1.10 20.91
N PHE A 85 9.08 1.09 21.42
CA PHE A 85 7.91 1.62 20.74
C PHE A 85 8.08 3.11 20.41
N PHE A 86 8.40 3.95 21.40
CA PHE A 86 8.59 5.38 21.17
C PHE A 86 9.80 5.68 20.26
N SER A 87 10.87 4.89 20.37
CA SER A 87 12.04 5.04 19.48
C SER A 87 11.69 4.73 18.03
N ASP A 88 10.92 3.66 17.79
CA ASP A 88 10.49 3.30 16.45
C ASP A 88 9.55 4.34 15.85
N LEU A 89 8.62 4.86 16.65
CA LEU A 89 7.68 5.88 16.19
C LEU A 89 8.37 7.23 15.94
N LEU A 90 9.32 7.63 16.79
CA LEU A 90 10.20 8.79 16.54
C LEU A 90 11.00 8.62 15.24
N LYS A 91 11.57 7.43 15.03
CA LYS A 91 12.33 7.10 13.81
C LYS A 91 11.43 7.16 12.58
N ALA A 92 10.22 6.60 12.66
CA ALA A 92 9.23 6.65 11.58
C ALA A 92 8.77 8.09 11.27
N ALA A 93 8.62 8.93 12.29
CA ALA A 93 8.30 10.35 12.15
C ALA A 93 9.49 11.19 11.62
N GLY A 94 10.69 10.61 11.52
CA GLY A 94 11.88 11.29 11.00
C GLY A 94 12.63 12.13 12.04
N HIS A 95 12.45 11.86 13.34
CA HIS A 95 13.18 12.55 14.40
C HIS A 95 14.61 12.00 14.52
N SER A 96 15.64 12.87 14.50
CA SER A 96 17.06 12.48 14.52
C SER A 96 17.50 11.80 15.83
N LEU A 97 17.03 12.30 16.98
CA LEU A 97 17.31 11.75 18.31
C LEU A 97 16.36 10.61 18.72
N PHE A 98 16.00 9.71 17.80
CA PHE A 98 14.99 8.68 18.06
C PHE A 98 15.37 7.72 19.20
N ASP A 99 16.65 7.42 19.40
CA ASP A 99 17.09 6.46 20.43
C ASP A 99 17.68 7.11 21.70
N SER A 100 17.73 8.44 21.75
CA SER A 100 18.39 9.14 22.86
C SER A 100 17.51 9.30 24.09
N GLY A 101 18.06 9.06 25.29
CA GLY A 101 17.41 9.34 26.57
C GLY A 101 16.53 8.21 27.12
N ASN A 102 15.92 8.46 28.28
CA ASN A 102 15.02 7.52 28.94
C ASN A 102 13.61 7.55 28.32
N ILE A 103 12.74 6.62 28.74
CA ILE A 103 11.39 6.43 28.20
C ILE A 103 10.56 7.72 28.26
N ALA A 104 10.51 8.38 29.43
CA ALA A 104 9.77 9.63 29.60
C ALA A 104 10.22 10.71 28.60
N LYS A 105 11.55 10.90 28.46
CA LYS A 105 12.10 11.83 27.47
C LYS A 105 11.74 11.46 26.02
N LYS A 106 11.66 10.17 25.69
CA LYS A 106 11.27 9.70 24.35
C LYS A 106 9.78 9.97 24.08
N ARG A 107 8.90 9.72 25.06
CA ARG A 107 7.47 10.02 24.96
C ARG A 107 7.24 11.52 24.77
N ASP A 108 7.75 12.34 25.69
CA ASP A 108 7.56 13.79 25.65
C ASP A 108 8.10 14.36 24.32
N ARG A 109 9.28 13.92 23.89
CA ARG A 109 9.86 14.31 22.60
C ARG A 109 8.97 13.96 21.42
N LEU A 110 8.36 12.77 21.41
CA LEU A 110 7.47 12.38 20.32
C LEU A 110 6.26 13.31 20.26
N THR A 111 5.58 13.50 21.39
CA THR A 111 4.38 14.36 21.45
C THR A 111 4.72 15.80 21.06
N GLU A 112 5.81 16.37 21.60
CA GLU A 112 6.30 17.71 21.24
C GLU A 112 6.59 17.81 19.74
N PHE A 113 7.33 16.85 19.19
CA PHE A 113 7.70 16.86 17.78
C PHE A 113 6.49 16.75 16.85
N LEU A 114 5.54 15.87 17.18
CA LEU A 114 4.30 15.73 16.42
C LEU A 114 3.47 17.02 16.46
N ALA A 115 3.28 17.61 17.64
CA ALA A 115 2.57 18.86 17.81
C ALA A 115 3.23 20.01 17.03
N ASP A 116 4.55 20.18 17.19
CA ASP A 116 5.32 21.21 16.49
C ASP A 116 5.21 21.06 14.97
N LYS A 117 5.30 19.82 14.44
CA LYS A 117 5.15 19.57 13.00
C LYS A 117 3.80 19.98 12.43
N ALA A 118 2.72 19.73 13.15
CA ALA A 118 1.39 20.15 12.74
C ALA A 118 1.23 21.67 12.86
N LEU A 119 1.48 22.21 14.06
CA LEU A 119 1.18 23.60 14.39
C LEU A 119 2.07 24.59 13.64
N SER A 120 3.37 24.31 13.49
CA SER A 120 4.28 25.18 12.72
C SER A 120 3.91 25.26 11.23
N ALA A 121 3.25 24.23 10.70
CA ALA A 121 2.72 24.24 9.34
C ALA A 121 1.37 24.97 9.25
N GLY A 122 0.71 25.26 10.39
CA GLY A 122 -0.65 25.77 10.43
C GLY A 122 -1.69 24.69 10.13
N GLU A 123 -1.35 23.42 10.37
CA GLU A 123 -2.29 22.30 10.40
C GLU A 123 -2.57 21.91 11.86
N ASP A 124 -3.66 21.21 12.06
CA ASP A 124 -4.12 20.71 13.36
C ASP A 124 -4.44 19.21 13.27
N ARG A 125 -3.86 18.53 12.27
CA ARG A 125 -4.04 17.11 11.99
C ARG A 125 -2.72 16.43 11.72
N ILE A 126 -2.65 15.18 12.14
CA ILE A 126 -1.56 14.27 11.83
C ILE A 126 -2.18 12.94 11.43
N VAL A 127 -1.69 12.35 10.36
CA VAL A 127 -2.11 10.99 9.94
C VAL A 127 -0.94 10.04 10.15
N ILE A 128 -1.18 8.94 10.88
CA ILE A 128 -0.22 7.85 11.03
C ILE A 128 -0.80 6.59 10.37
N PHE A 129 -0.09 6.04 9.40
CA PHE A 129 -0.36 4.69 8.89
C PHE A 129 0.47 3.68 9.67
N ALA A 130 -0.18 2.92 10.56
CA ALA A 130 0.43 1.81 11.27
C ALA A 130 0.41 0.56 10.38
N ASP A 131 1.51 0.28 9.69
CA ASP A 131 1.66 -0.87 8.78
C ASP A 131 1.99 -2.15 9.54
N ASP A 132 1.43 -3.28 9.13
CA ASP A 132 1.40 -4.53 9.90
C ASP A 132 0.84 -4.36 11.32
N ALA A 133 -0.23 -3.57 11.47
CA ALA A 133 -0.84 -3.26 12.76
C ALA A 133 -1.30 -4.49 13.57
N GLN A 134 -1.45 -5.67 12.95
CA GLN A 134 -1.69 -6.92 13.67
C GLN A 134 -0.57 -7.32 14.65
N ARG A 135 0.58 -6.65 14.58
CA ARG A 135 1.71 -6.83 15.52
C ARG A 135 1.60 -5.97 16.76
N LEU A 136 0.67 -5.02 16.82
CA LEU A 136 0.45 -4.19 17.99
C LEU A 136 -0.25 -4.99 19.09
N SER A 137 0.26 -4.88 20.32
CA SER A 137 -0.40 -5.41 21.53
C SER A 137 -1.32 -4.36 22.16
N ASP A 138 -2.15 -4.78 23.09
CA ASP A 138 -3.04 -3.93 23.90
C ASP A 138 -2.29 -2.71 24.49
N THR A 139 -1.12 -2.93 25.10
CA THR A 139 -0.29 -1.85 25.67
C THR A 139 0.21 -0.85 24.62
N HIS A 140 0.42 -1.27 23.36
CA HIS A 140 0.81 -0.32 22.31
C HIS A 140 -0.37 0.58 21.93
N TYR A 141 -1.60 0.05 21.95
CA TYR A 141 -2.80 0.88 21.76
C TYR A 141 -2.97 1.86 22.91
N GLU A 142 -2.69 1.46 24.16
CA GLU A 142 -2.70 2.36 25.31
C GLU A 142 -1.74 3.54 25.12
N TRP A 143 -0.49 3.29 24.72
CA TRP A 143 0.46 4.37 24.42
C TRP A 143 0.02 5.26 23.25
N LEU A 144 -0.60 4.70 22.21
CA LEU A 144 -1.19 5.50 21.13
C LEU A 144 -2.33 6.39 21.62
N MET A 145 -3.19 5.89 22.53
CA MET A 145 -4.25 6.70 23.13
C MET A 145 -3.68 7.84 23.97
N ASP A 146 -2.61 7.60 24.73
CA ASP A 146 -1.95 8.64 25.52
C ASP A 146 -1.41 9.76 24.62
N ILE A 147 -0.74 9.40 23.51
CA ILE A 147 -0.29 10.37 22.50
C ILE A 147 -1.49 11.15 21.91
N GLN A 148 -2.59 10.46 21.56
CA GLN A 148 -3.80 11.12 21.06
C GLN A 148 -4.36 12.13 22.07
N ASN A 149 -4.44 11.76 23.34
CA ASN A 149 -4.96 12.63 24.39
C ASN A 149 -4.04 13.86 24.60
N GLU A 150 -2.71 13.66 24.64
CA GLU A 150 -1.75 14.76 24.81
C GLU A 150 -1.76 15.74 23.63
N LEU A 151 -1.89 15.24 22.39
CA LEU A 151 -2.04 16.08 21.19
C LEU A 151 -3.38 16.83 21.18
N GLN A 152 -4.45 16.18 21.64
CA GLN A 152 -5.77 16.80 21.72
C GLN A 152 -5.78 18.00 22.67
N LEU A 153 -5.02 17.97 23.78
CA LEU A 153 -4.85 19.13 24.68
C LEU A 153 -4.23 20.34 23.98
N ARG A 154 -3.56 20.13 22.84
CA ARG A 154 -2.95 21.17 21.99
C ARG A 154 -3.79 21.47 20.75
N ASN A 155 -5.04 20.99 20.71
CA ASN A 155 -5.94 21.07 19.57
C ASN A 155 -5.42 20.37 18.30
N VAL A 156 -4.54 19.36 18.44
CA VAL A 156 -4.03 18.57 17.32
C VAL A 156 -4.73 17.20 17.29
N SER A 157 -5.37 16.88 16.18
CA SER A 157 -6.05 15.60 15.95
C SER A 157 -5.09 14.56 15.37
N LEU A 158 -4.82 13.48 16.11
CA LEU A 158 -4.05 12.35 15.60
C LEU A 158 -4.97 11.24 15.06
N ILE A 159 -4.98 11.08 13.74
CA ILE A 159 -5.73 10.07 12.99
C ILE A 159 -4.82 8.86 12.77
N THR A 160 -5.14 7.72 13.37
CA THR A 160 -4.35 6.48 13.23
C THR A 160 -5.05 5.47 12.33
N ILE A 161 -4.47 5.21 11.17
CA ILE A 161 -4.98 4.23 10.20
C ILE A 161 -4.20 2.93 10.38
N LEU A 162 -4.88 1.91 10.89
CA LEU A 162 -4.33 0.57 11.08
C LEU A 162 -4.37 -0.18 9.76
N VAL A 163 -3.21 -0.51 9.20
CA VAL A 163 -3.09 -1.24 7.94
C VAL A 163 -2.51 -2.63 8.23
N GLY A 164 -3.18 -3.69 7.79
CA GLY A 164 -2.68 -5.03 8.11
C GLY A 164 -3.49 -6.19 7.55
N GLN A 165 -3.32 -7.35 8.18
CA GLN A 165 -3.94 -8.61 7.78
C GLN A 165 -5.36 -8.76 8.35
N PRO A 166 -6.19 -9.69 7.83
CA PRO A 166 -7.56 -9.90 8.30
C PRO A 166 -7.68 -10.16 9.81
N ASN A 167 -6.61 -10.65 10.47
CA ASN A 167 -6.53 -10.80 11.93
C ASN A 167 -6.82 -9.50 12.71
N LEU A 168 -6.70 -8.32 12.08
CA LEU A 168 -7.16 -7.05 12.67
C LEU A 168 -8.66 -7.07 13.03
N LEU A 169 -9.48 -7.76 12.24
CA LEU A 169 -10.91 -7.92 12.53
C LEU A 169 -11.16 -8.85 13.71
N GLU A 170 -10.33 -9.88 13.87
CA GLU A 170 -10.36 -10.76 15.02
C GLU A 170 -10.01 -9.99 16.29
N MET A 171 -8.93 -9.19 16.27
CA MET A 171 -8.56 -8.29 17.37
C MET A 171 -9.66 -7.29 17.69
N ARG A 172 -10.27 -6.65 16.67
CA ARG A 172 -11.43 -5.77 16.87
C ARG A 172 -12.56 -6.49 17.61
N THR A 173 -12.85 -7.74 17.23
CA THR A 173 -13.87 -8.56 17.87
C THR A 173 -13.51 -8.87 19.32
N MET A 174 -12.24 -9.20 19.60
CA MET A 174 -11.73 -9.43 20.96
C MET A 174 -11.85 -8.18 21.83
N PHE A 175 -11.40 -7.01 21.35
CA PHE A 175 -11.52 -5.74 22.08
C PHE A 175 -12.96 -5.28 22.29
N SER A 176 -13.86 -5.61 21.34
CA SER A 176 -15.28 -5.28 21.47
C SER A 176 -15.97 -6.11 22.56
N LYS A 177 -15.55 -7.38 22.72
CA LYS A 177 -16.08 -8.30 23.73
C LYS A 177 -15.44 -8.10 25.11
N SER A 178 -14.20 -7.59 25.17
CA SER A 178 -13.49 -7.29 26.41
C SER A 178 -13.91 -5.94 27.00
N LYS A 179 -13.35 -5.58 28.17
CA LYS A 179 -13.52 -4.24 28.78
C LYS A 179 -12.70 -3.14 28.07
N GLN A 180 -12.12 -3.40 26.89
CA GLN A 180 -11.25 -2.47 26.17
C GLN A 180 -11.96 -1.75 24.99
N LYS A 181 -13.25 -1.46 25.14
CA LYS A 181 -14.07 -0.80 24.10
C LYS A 181 -13.53 0.56 23.67
N GLN A 182 -12.74 1.22 24.50
CA GLN A 182 -12.04 2.47 24.18
C GLN A 182 -11.05 2.33 23.01
N ILE A 183 -10.41 1.17 22.84
CA ILE A 183 -9.51 0.89 21.71
C ILE A 183 -10.34 0.84 20.42
N VAL A 184 -11.49 0.15 20.47
CA VAL A 184 -12.39 0.04 19.32
C VAL A 184 -12.93 1.40 18.92
N GLY A 185 -13.40 2.19 19.88
CA GLY A 185 -13.97 3.52 19.65
C GLY A 185 -12.98 4.54 19.06
N ARG A 186 -11.68 4.38 19.33
CA ARG A 186 -10.63 5.25 18.77
C ARG A 186 -10.05 4.75 17.46
N PHE A 187 -9.76 3.46 17.33
CA PHE A 187 -8.96 2.96 16.20
C PHE A 187 -9.72 2.09 15.21
N MET A 188 -10.89 1.56 15.57
CA MET A 188 -11.51 0.43 14.86
C MET A 188 -13.00 0.61 14.57
N VAL A 189 -13.50 1.84 14.65
CA VAL A 189 -14.90 2.18 14.27
C VAL A 189 -15.09 2.00 12.78
N HIS A 190 -14.20 2.60 11.99
CA HIS A 190 -14.22 2.50 10.54
C HIS A 190 -13.38 1.32 10.08
N VAL A 191 -13.90 0.57 9.10
CA VAL A 191 -13.26 -0.62 8.55
C VAL A 191 -13.48 -0.64 7.04
N ILE A 192 -12.41 -0.90 6.29
CA ILE A 192 -12.47 -1.09 4.84
C ILE A 192 -11.60 -2.29 4.42
N ASP A 193 -12.16 -3.10 3.53
CA ASP A 193 -11.45 -4.24 2.92
C ASP A 193 -10.54 -3.74 1.77
N PHE A 194 -9.33 -4.25 1.72
CA PHE A 194 -8.32 -3.99 0.70
C PHE A 194 -7.92 -5.31 0.05
N HIS A 195 -8.29 -5.47 -1.21
CA HIS A 195 -8.09 -6.72 -1.93
C HIS A 195 -7.27 -6.55 -3.20
N GLY A 196 -6.74 -7.66 -3.70
CA GLY A 196 -6.15 -7.80 -5.02
C GLY A 196 -7.20 -7.74 -6.14
N LEU A 197 -6.83 -8.21 -7.33
CA LEU A 197 -7.69 -8.12 -8.52
C LEU A 197 -8.71 -9.25 -8.50
N ARG A 198 -10.01 -8.95 -8.67
CA ARG A 198 -11.09 -9.95 -8.62
C ARG A 198 -11.78 -10.14 -9.97
N SER A 199 -11.42 -9.36 -10.98
CA SER A 199 -12.06 -9.36 -12.29
C SER A 199 -11.16 -8.83 -13.41
N ALA A 200 -11.53 -9.14 -14.65
CA ALA A 200 -10.92 -8.53 -15.85
C ALA A 200 -11.02 -7.00 -15.85
N LYS A 201 -12.06 -6.43 -15.21
CA LYS A 201 -12.21 -4.97 -15.03
C LYS A 201 -11.12 -4.40 -14.12
N ASP A 202 -10.80 -5.10 -13.02
CA ASP A 202 -9.72 -4.68 -12.11
C ASP A 202 -8.36 -4.77 -12.80
N VAL A 203 -8.14 -5.87 -13.54
CA VAL A 203 -6.97 -6.04 -14.41
C VAL A 203 -6.87 -4.87 -15.37
N LYS A 204 -7.95 -4.52 -16.08
CA LYS A 204 -7.97 -3.41 -17.03
C LYS A 204 -7.59 -2.08 -16.40
N ARG A 205 -8.13 -1.75 -15.21
CA ARG A 205 -7.78 -0.51 -14.49
C ARG A 205 -6.30 -0.46 -14.13
N CYS A 206 -5.73 -1.59 -13.69
CA CYS A 206 -4.32 -1.71 -13.35
C CYS A 206 -3.42 -1.56 -14.59
N LEU A 207 -3.73 -2.27 -15.68
CA LEU A 207 -2.99 -2.16 -16.94
C LEU A 207 -3.08 -0.75 -17.53
N LYS A 208 -4.22 -0.06 -17.37
CA LYS A 208 -4.39 1.33 -17.78
C LYS A 208 -3.47 2.27 -16.98
N SER A 209 -3.22 1.99 -15.70
CA SER A 209 -2.22 2.73 -14.91
C SER A 209 -0.81 2.58 -15.48
N PHE A 210 -0.44 1.38 -15.98
CA PHE A 210 0.82 1.23 -16.74
C PHE A 210 0.83 2.07 -18.02
N ASP A 211 -0.28 2.12 -18.75
CA ASP A 211 -0.36 2.87 -20.00
C ASP A 211 -0.27 4.40 -19.81
N GLU A 212 -0.89 4.94 -18.75
CA GLU A 212 -1.18 6.37 -18.61
C GLU A 212 -0.47 7.05 -17.43
N GLU A 213 -0.10 6.31 -16.39
CA GLU A 213 0.39 6.87 -15.12
C GLU A 213 1.85 6.47 -14.82
N THR A 214 2.49 5.73 -15.73
CA THR A 214 3.91 5.40 -15.63
C THR A 214 4.73 6.17 -16.65
N GLU A 215 5.99 6.45 -16.31
CA GLU A 215 6.86 7.24 -17.16
C GLU A 215 8.33 6.94 -16.87
N HIS A 216 9.12 6.64 -17.91
CA HIS A 216 10.56 6.48 -17.79
C HIS A 216 11.31 6.83 -19.10
N PRO A 217 12.33 7.71 -19.06
CA PRO A 217 12.74 8.54 -17.92
C PRO A 217 11.66 9.53 -17.47
N PRO A 218 11.69 10.05 -16.23
CA PRO A 218 10.75 11.09 -15.79
C PRO A 218 10.78 12.33 -16.69
N GLY A 219 9.62 12.85 -17.08
CA GLY A 219 9.48 14.00 -18.00
C GLY A 219 9.57 13.66 -19.50
N SER A 220 9.75 12.39 -19.88
CA SER A 220 9.80 11.93 -21.27
C SER A 220 8.44 11.72 -21.96
N GLY A 221 7.34 11.63 -21.19
CA GLY A 221 6.03 11.17 -21.66
C GLY A 221 6.01 9.70 -22.10
N ARG A 222 7.08 8.93 -21.85
CA ARG A 222 7.20 7.54 -22.31
C ARG A 222 6.77 6.57 -21.21
N SER A 223 5.59 5.99 -21.38
CA SER A 223 5.09 4.94 -20.48
C SER A 223 5.93 3.67 -20.52
N TYR A 224 5.84 2.85 -19.47
CA TYR A 224 6.59 1.59 -19.42
C TYR A 224 6.26 0.68 -20.62
N PRO A 225 4.99 0.44 -21.01
CA PRO A 225 4.71 -0.36 -22.20
C PRO A 225 5.26 0.26 -23.49
N CYS A 226 5.30 1.59 -23.61
CA CYS A 226 5.92 2.29 -24.74
C CYS A 226 7.45 2.08 -24.80
N HIS A 227 8.10 1.86 -23.64
CA HIS A 227 9.51 1.49 -23.60
C HIS A 227 9.78 0.15 -24.30
N TYR A 228 9.02 -0.87 -23.94
CA TYR A 228 9.19 -2.25 -24.42
C TYR A 228 8.53 -2.51 -25.78
N PHE A 229 7.44 -1.82 -26.13
CA PHE A 229 6.71 -2.03 -27.39
C PHE A 229 6.56 -0.74 -28.22
N PRO A 230 7.66 -0.07 -28.62
CA PRO A 230 7.58 1.26 -29.25
C PRO A 230 6.85 1.24 -30.60
N ALA A 231 7.05 0.21 -31.44
CA ALA A 231 6.39 0.11 -32.75
C ALA A 231 4.88 -0.13 -32.60
N ALA A 232 4.49 -1.03 -31.70
CA ALA A 232 3.09 -1.32 -31.43
C ALA A 232 2.36 -0.13 -30.80
N TRP A 233 3.01 0.54 -29.84
CA TRP A 233 2.46 1.71 -29.16
C TRP A 233 2.12 2.83 -30.15
N LYS A 234 3.02 3.08 -31.12
CA LYS A 234 2.80 4.03 -32.23
C LYS A 234 1.60 3.65 -33.12
N LYS A 235 1.33 2.36 -33.29
CA LYS A 235 0.15 1.83 -34.00
C LYS A 235 -1.14 1.85 -33.14
N GLY A 236 -1.10 2.38 -31.92
CA GLY A 236 -2.27 2.49 -31.03
C GLY A 236 -2.45 1.33 -30.06
N TRP A 237 -1.55 0.34 -30.04
CA TRP A 237 -1.60 -0.73 -29.05
C TRP A 237 -1.38 -0.19 -27.63
N ARG A 238 -2.07 -0.77 -26.65
CA ARG A 238 -2.00 -0.43 -25.24
C ARG A 238 -1.95 -1.71 -24.41
N LEU A 239 -1.22 -1.72 -23.30
CA LEU A 239 -1.13 -2.89 -22.45
C LEU A 239 -2.50 -3.28 -21.89
N SER A 240 -3.36 -2.29 -21.59
CA SER A 240 -4.74 -2.50 -21.15
C SER A 240 -5.63 -3.25 -22.14
N SER A 241 -5.24 -3.40 -23.41
CA SER A 241 -5.95 -4.27 -24.35
C SER A 241 -5.80 -5.76 -24.01
N LEU A 242 -4.82 -6.12 -23.17
CA LEU A 242 -4.61 -7.50 -22.73
C LEU A 242 -5.49 -7.88 -21.52
N SER A 243 -6.40 -7.02 -21.06
CA SER A 243 -7.09 -7.26 -19.79
C SER A 243 -7.91 -8.55 -19.75
N ASP A 244 -8.74 -8.76 -20.77
CA ASP A 244 -9.59 -9.95 -20.89
C ASP A 244 -8.77 -11.22 -21.18
N PRO A 245 -7.87 -11.26 -22.19
CA PRO A 245 -7.09 -12.47 -22.46
C PRO A 245 -6.13 -12.81 -21.32
N LEU A 246 -5.60 -11.83 -20.59
CA LEU A 246 -4.77 -12.08 -19.42
C LEU A 246 -5.58 -12.68 -18.26
N TRP A 247 -6.80 -12.17 -18.02
CA TRP A 247 -7.69 -12.73 -17.00
C TRP A 247 -8.08 -14.18 -17.32
N GLU A 248 -8.38 -14.47 -18.59
CA GLU A 248 -8.63 -15.84 -19.07
C GLU A 248 -7.41 -16.74 -18.90
N ALA A 249 -6.22 -16.27 -19.29
CA ALA A 249 -4.96 -17.02 -19.13
C ALA A 249 -4.66 -17.34 -17.66
N ILE A 250 -4.93 -16.40 -16.73
CA ILE A 250 -4.82 -16.64 -15.28
C ILE A 250 -5.79 -17.74 -14.84
N GLY A 251 -7.05 -17.65 -15.26
CA GLY A 251 -8.08 -18.64 -14.92
C GLY A 251 -7.80 -20.04 -15.47
N GLU A 252 -7.22 -20.12 -16.67
CA GLU A 252 -6.75 -21.38 -17.27
C GLU A 252 -5.58 -21.99 -16.52
N ALA A 253 -4.51 -21.22 -16.31
CA ALA A 253 -3.31 -21.69 -15.61
C ALA A 253 -3.66 -22.13 -14.17
N ALA A 254 -4.57 -21.43 -13.51
CA ALA A 254 -5.08 -21.83 -12.19
C ALA A 254 -5.81 -23.18 -12.23
N ARG A 255 -6.68 -23.42 -13.23
CA ARG A 255 -7.38 -24.71 -13.38
C ARG A 255 -6.42 -25.85 -13.67
N GLU A 256 -5.41 -25.61 -14.50
CA GLU A 256 -4.33 -26.58 -14.77
C GLU A 256 -3.54 -26.91 -13.49
N GLY A 257 -3.35 -25.93 -12.60
CA GLY A 257 -2.77 -26.10 -11.27
C GLY A 257 -3.74 -26.67 -10.20
N GLY A 258 -4.95 -27.11 -10.57
CA GLY A 258 -5.92 -27.70 -9.65
C GLY A 258 -6.79 -26.69 -8.86
N ILE A 259 -6.67 -25.40 -9.13
CA ILE A 259 -7.46 -24.35 -8.49
C ILE A 259 -8.78 -24.18 -9.25
N LYS A 260 -9.90 -24.54 -8.60
CA LYS A 260 -11.23 -24.51 -9.22
C LYS A 260 -11.68 -23.10 -9.63
N ARG A 261 -11.34 -22.07 -8.84
CA ARG A 261 -11.74 -20.69 -9.08
C ARG A 261 -10.75 -19.71 -8.45
N VAL A 262 -10.23 -18.80 -9.26
CA VAL A 262 -9.45 -17.65 -8.79
C VAL A 262 -10.41 -16.63 -8.18
N LYS A 263 -10.36 -16.45 -6.86
CA LYS A 263 -11.18 -15.45 -6.16
C LYS A 263 -10.56 -14.05 -6.23
N GLU A 264 -9.24 -14.01 -6.12
CA GLU A 264 -8.46 -12.79 -5.98
C GLU A 264 -7.05 -13.06 -6.49
N VAL A 265 -6.45 -12.11 -7.20
CA VAL A 265 -5.05 -12.16 -7.67
C VAL A 265 -4.24 -11.16 -6.86
N PRO A 266 -3.26 -11.59 -6.04
CA PRO A 266 -2.45 -10.67 -5.27
C PRO A 266 -1.57 -9.81 -6.18
N MET A 267 -1.54 -8.49 -5.90
CA MET A 267 -0.89 -7.50 -6.75
C MET A 267 0.59 -7.77 -7.00
N GLN A 268 1.32 -8.33 -6.04
CA GLN A 268 2.74 -8.66 -6.22
C GLN A 268 2.95 -9.65 -7.37
N TYR A 269 2.15 -10.71 -7.42
CA TYR A 269 2.27 -11.73 -8.47
C TYR A 269 1.72 -11.21 -9.79
N PHE A 270 0.63 -10.44 -9.77
CA PHE A 270 0.14 -9.78 -10.98
C PHE A 270 1.20 -8.87 -11.62
N CYS A 271 1.87 -8.02 -10.83
CA CYS A 271 2.96 -7.17 -11.33
C CYS A 271 4.09 -7.99 -11.95
N ARG A 272 4.45 -9.14 -11.36
CA ARG A 272 5.43 -10.06 -11.94
C ARG A 272 4.99 -10.65 -13.28
N VAL A 273 3.70 -10.94 -13.46
CA VAL A 273 3.17 -11.36 -14.77
C VAL A 273 3.39 -10.26 -15.80
N ILE A 274 3.09 -9.00 -15.45
CA ILE A 274 3.30 -7.86 -16.36
C ILE A 274 4.77 -7.63 -16.65
N GLU A 275 5.64 -7.71 -15.64
CA GLU A 275 7.09 -7.63 -15.80
C GLU A 275 7.59 -8.73 -16.74
N ASN A 276 7.12 -9.97 -16.60
CA ASN A 276 7.46 -11.06 -17.52
C ASN A 276 7.02 -10.74 -18.96
N ILE A 277 5.80 -10.24 -19.15
CA ILE A 277 5.28 -9.85 -20.47
C ILE A 277 6.16 -8.78 -21.11
N LEU A 278 6.41 -7.69 -20.38
CA LEU A 278 7.18 -6.55 -20.88
C LEU A 278 8.62 -6.95 -21.22
N ARG A 279 9.31 -7.63 -20.30
CA ARG A 279 10.74 -7.96 -20.46
C ARG A 279 11.01 -9.02 -21.51
N ARG A 280 10.13 -10.03 -21.64
CA ARG A 280 10.38 -11.21 -22.50
C ARG A 280 9.79 -11.08 -23.89
N HIS A 281 8.65 -10.40 -24.01
CA HIS A 281 7.93 -10.27 -25.28
C HIS A 281 8.07 -8.88 -25.91
N GLY A 282 8.63 -7.91 -25.18
CA GLY A 282 8.99 -6.59 -25.67
C GLY A 282 10.43 -6.37 -26.14
N PRO A 283 11.23 -7.35 -26.63
CA PRO A 283 12.42 -6.99 -27.38
C PRO A 283 12.06 -6.11 -28.60
N PRO A 284 12.81 -5.04 -28.86
CA PRO A 284 12.43 -3.95 -29.77
C PRO A 284 12.36 -4.30 -31.28
N SER A 285 12.47 -5.57 -31.67
CA SER A 285 12.56 -6.03 -33.05
C SER A 285 11.27 -6.58 -33.66
N SER A 286 10.21 -6.83 -32.88
CA SER A 286 8.93 -7.32 -33.40
C SER A 286 8.00 -6.16 -33.77
N ALA A 287 7.62 -6.09 -35.05
CA ALA A 287 6.78 -5.02 -35.61
C ALA A 287 5.33 -5.00 -35.07
N GLU A 288 4.94 -6.02 -34.32
CA GLU A 288 3.64 -6.20 -33.67
C GLU A 288 3.83 -6.93 -32.33
N PRO A 289 3.07 -6.57 -31.29
CA PRO A 289 3.05 -7.32 -30.05
C PRO A 289 2.23 -8.57 -30.33
N ASN A 290 2.82 -9.60 -30.95
CA ASN A 290 2.16 -10.90 -31.09
C ASN A 290 2.16 -11.63 -29.75
N ILE A 291 1.55 -11.00 -28.73
CA ILE A 291 1.38 -11.57 -27.40
C ILE A 291 0.23 -12.57 -27.51
N THR A 292 0.61 -13.81 -27.83
CA THR A 292 -0.33 -14.92 -27.93
C THR A 292 -0.83 -15.34 -26.55
N HIS A 293 -1.96 -16.04 -26.51
CA HIS A 293 -2.47 -16.65 -25.29
C HIS A 293 -1.44 -17.57 -24.60
N LEU A 294 -0.66 -18.31 -25.38
CA LEU A 294 0.41 -19.17 -24.87
C LEU A 294 1.49 -18.37 -24.13
N MET A 295 1.85 -17.19 -24.65
CA MET A 295 2.81 -16.29 -24.00
C MET A 295 2.25 -15.71 -22.70
N LEU A 296 0.95 -15.35 -22.66
CA LEU A 296 0.30 -14.90 -21.43
C LEU A 296 0.33 -16.01 -20.35
N LYS A 297 0.03 -17.26 -20.73
CA LYS A 297 0.12 -18.41 -19.82
C LYS A 297 1.53 -18.67 -19.34
N ASP A 298 2.54 -18.59 -20.21
CA ASP A 298 3.96 -18.72 -19.81
C ASP A 298 4.34 -17.63 -18.79
N ALA A 299 3.92 -16.38 -19.02
CA ALA A 299 4.16 -15.29 -18.09
C ALA A 299 3.48 -15.49 -16.72
N VAL A 300 2.25 -16.03 -16.72
CA VAL A 300 1.51 -16.41 -15.50
C VAL A 300 2.26 -17.50 -14.74
N ASN A 301 2.61 -18.60 -15.39
CA ASN A 301 3.28 -19.72 -14.74
C ASN A 301 4.64 -19.34 -14.15
N ARG A 302 5.38 -18.45 -14.82
CA ARG A 302 6.69 -17.98 -14.34
C ARG A 302 6.64 -16.93 -13.23
N SER A 303 5.46 -16.35 -12.98
CA SER A 303 5.33 -15.31 -11.95
C SER A 303 5.32 -15.87 -10.51
N GLY A 304 5.10 -17.19 -10.36
CA GLY A 304 4.78 -17.84 -9.09
C GLY A 304 3.34 -17.60 -8.62
N LEU A 305 2.48 -17.01 -9.47
CA LEU A 305 1.08 -16.73 -9.13
C LEU A 305 0.31 -18.01 -8.78
N ILE A 306 0.46 -19.07 -9.59
CA ILE A 306 -0.30 -20.31 -9.39
C ILE A 306 0.07 -20.97 -8.06
N ASP A 307 1.37 -21.05 -7.76
CA ASP A 307 1.85 -21.54 -6.47
C ASP A 307 1.28 -20.71 -5.32
N ALA A 308 1.26 -19.39 -5.45
CA ALA A 308 0.73 -18.51 -4.42
C ALA A 308 -0.77 -18.70 -4.19
N LEU A 309 -1.55 -18.87 -5.25
CA LEU A 309 -2.99 -19.14 -5.17
C LEU A 309 -3.30 -20.51 -4.57
N ALA A 310 -2.37 -21.46 -4.60
CA ALA A 310 -2.56 -22.76 -3.97
C ALA A 310 -2.42 -22.73 -2.43
N PHE A 311 -1.82 -21.67 -1.88
CA PHE A 311 -1.67 -21.47 -0.43
C PHE A 311 -2.76 -20.59 0.21
N GLU A 312 -3.68 -20.03 -0.60
CA GLU A 312 -4.78 -19.16 -0.17
C GLU A 312 -6.14 -19.90 -0.13
#